data_AF-A0AAU6DU64-F1
#
_entry.id   AF-A0AAU6DU64-F1
#
_cell.length_a   1.000
_cell.length_b   1.000
_cell.length_c   1.000
_cell.angle_alpha   90.00
_cell.angle_beta   90.00
_cell.angle_gamma   90.00
#
_symmetry.space_group_name_H-M   'P 1'
#
loop_
_entity.id
_entity.type
_entity.pdbx_description
1 polymer ?
#
loop_
_entity_poly.entity_id
_entity_poly.type
_entity_poly.pdbx_seq_one_letter_code
_entity_poly.pdbx_strand_id
1 'polypeptide(L)'
;MGSEPEELPGVTAGAGEGSGTVDGAGSEDAGRVVLCRMCGRPLTGLASRRTGLGPACDAKLHPAGPDIRTRRHGVDQEPIPGLDFPGLD
;
A
#
# COMPACT_ATOMS: atom_id res chain seq x y z
N MET A 1 -26.10 32.94 -42.45
CA MET A 1 -24.98 32.29 -41.74
C MET A 1 -24.74 33.13 -40.49
N GLY A 2 -25.18 32.80 -39.27
CA GLY A 2 -25.20 31.53 -38.56
C GLY A 2 -24.04 31.51 -37.57
N SER A 3 -24.19 32.10 -36.38
CA SER A 3 -23.24 32.03 -35.27
C SER A 3 -23.94 32.43 -33.96
N GLU A 4 -24.68 31.49 -33.37
CA GLU A 4 -25.11 31.58 -31.96
C GLU A 4 -23.99 30.96 -31.11
N PRO A 5 -23.33 31.69 -30.19
CA PRO A 5 -22.49 31.07 -29.18
C PRO A 5 -23.39 30.49 -28.08
N GLU A 6 -23.43 29.15 -28.05
CA GLU A 6 -24.10 28.28 -27.09
C GLU A 6 -23.84 28.71 -25.63
N GLU A 7 -24.92 29.00 -24.89
CA GLU A 7 -24.88 29.35 -23.47
C GLU A 7 -24.46 28.13 -22.64
N LEU A 8 -23.39 28.30 -21.86
CA LEU A 8 -22.88 27.31 -20.93
C LEU A 8 -23.87 27.11 -19.76
N PRO A 9 -24.28 25.88 -19.42
CA PRO A 9 -25.13 25.65 -18.25
C PRO A 9 -24.35 25.93 -16.96
N GLY A 10 -24.95 26.77 -16.10
CA GLY A 10 -24.41 27.21 -14.83
C GLY A 10 -24.04 26.05 -13.92
N VAL A 11 -22.77 25.99 -13.53
CA VAL A 11 -22.31 25.17 -12.40
C VAL A 11 -22.87 25.80 -11.12
N THR A 12 -23.93 25.21 -10.56
CA THR A 12 -24.32 25.52 -9.19
C THR A 12 -23.40 24.74 -8.26
N ALA A 13 -22.49 25.47 -7.59
CA ALA A 13 -21.66 24.92 -6.52
C ALA A 13 -22.56 24.55 -5.34
N GLY A 14 -22.98 23.28 -5.29
CA GLY A 14 -23.61 22.69 -4.12
C GLY A 14 -22.56 22.26 -3.11
N ALA A 15 -22.31 23.11 -2.11
CA ALA A 15 -21.62 22.72 -0.88
C ALA A 15 -22.50 21.72 -0.12
N GLY A 16 -22.25 20.42 -0.34
CA GLY A 16 -22.80 19.34 0.46
C GLY A 16 -21.79 18.93 1.54
N GLU A 17 -21.82 19.61 2.68
CA GLU A 17 -21.21 19.12 3.92
C GLU A 17 -21.97 17.89 4.42
N GLY A 18 -21.60 16.73 3.87
CA GLY A 18 -21.90 15.44 4.45
C GLY A 18 -20.80 15.08 5.45
N SER A 19 -20.95 15.50 6.70
CA SER A 19 -20.21 14.91 7.83
C SER A 19 -20.70 13.48 8.03
N GLY A 20 -20.20 12.57 7.19
CA GLY A 20 -20.30 11.14 7.38
C GLY A 20 -19.16 10.72 8.31
N THR A 21 -19.50 10.23 9.50
CA THR A 21 -18.55 9.48 10.32
C THR A 21 -18.07 8.29 9.49
N VAL A 22 -16.80 8.34 9.07
CA VAL A 22 -16.17 7.20 8.40
C VAL A 22 -15.83 6.13 9.44
N ASP A 23 -16.86 5.51 10.00
CA ASP A 23 -16.75 4.18 10.59
C ASP A 23 -16.73 3.16 9.44
N GLY A 24 -15.66 3.23 8.64
CA GLY A 24 -15.51 2.54 7.37
C GLY A 24 -14.17 1.84 7.24
N ALA A 25 -13.83 0.99 8.21
CA ALA A 25 -12.68 0.08 8.10
C ALA A 25 -13.13 -1.37 8.29
N GLY A 26 -13.93 -1.88 7.35
CA GLY A 26 -14.18 -3.33 7.31
C GLY A 26 -15.41 -3.83 6.56
N SER A 27 -15.84 -3.22 5.45
CA SER A 27 -16.99 -3.76 4.71
C SER A 27 -16.88 -3.63 3.18
N GLU A 28 -15.95 -4.37 2.56
CA GLU A 28 -16.06 -4.77 1.12
C GLU A 28 -15.37 -6.11 0.77
N ASP A 29 -14.74 -6.84 1.71
CA ASP A 29 -14.11 -8.15 1.43
C ASP A 29 -14.98 -9.33 1.90
N ALA A 30 -16.30 -9.21 1.81
CA ALA A 30 -17.23 -10.27 2.23
C ALA A 30 -17.48 -11.34 1.14
N GLY A 31 -16.60 -11.47 0.12
CA GLY A 31 -16.83 -12.48 -0.92
C GLY A 31 -15.84 -12.57 -2.09
N ARG A 32 -14.83 -11.70 -2.20
CA ARG A 32 -13.83 -11.87 -3.28
C ARG A 32 -12.82 -12.96 -2.92
N VAL A 33 -12.80 -14.02 -3.73
CA VAL A 33 -11.78 -15.06 -3.62
C VAL A 33 -10.45 -14.47 -4.07
N VAL A 34 -9.54 -14.27 -3.12
CA VAL A 34 -8.17 -13.84 -3.41
C VAL A 34 -7.36 -15.07 -3.85
N LEU A 35 -6.65 -14.96 -4.98
CA LEU A 35 -5.80 -16.03 -5.51
C LEU A 35 -4.33 -15.76 -5.27
N CYS A 36 -3.55 -16.83 -5.10
CA CYS A 36 -2.11 -16.73 -5.04
C CYS A 36 -1.55 -16.24 -6.38
N ARG A 37 -0.72 -15.18 -6.36
CA ARG A 37 -0.06 -14.63 -7.55
C ARG A 37 0.94 -15.58 -8.21
N MET A 38 1.46 -16.57 -7.47
CA MET A 38 2.44 -17.53 -7.98
C MET A 38 1.80 -18.80 -8.58
N CYS A 39 0.74 -19.33 -7.95
CA CYS A 39 0.18 -20.63 -8.32
C CYS A 39 -1.33 -20.63 -8.61
N GLY A 40 -2.01 -19.48 -8.47
CA GLY A 40 -3.44 -19.32 -8.74
C GLY A 40 -4.39 -19.98 -7.73
N ARG A 41 -3.90 -20.64 -6.68
CA ARG A 41 -4.75 -21.30 -5.68
C ARG A 41 -5.46 -20.28 -4.77
N PRO A 42 -6.69 -20.56 -4.32
CA PRO A 42 -7.43 -19.67 -3.43
C PRO A 42 -6.74 -19.54 -2.07
N LEU A 43 -6.68 -18.32 -1.55
CA LEU A 43 -6.07 -17.98 -0.27
C LEU A 43 -7.13 -17.93 0.83
N THR A 44 -6.97 -18.78 1.84
CA THR A 44 -7.90 -18.87 2.98
C THR A 44 -7.44 -18.03 4.17
N GLY A 45 -6.12 -17.99 4.42
CA GLY A 45 -5.53 -17.25 5.53
C GLY A 45 -5.49 -15.73 5.32
N LEU A 46 -5.77 -14.96 6.36
CA LEU A 46 -5.73 -13.48 6.30
C LEU A 46 -4.32 -12.96 5.93
N ALA A 47 -3.28 -13.54 6.54
CA ALA A 47 -1.89 -13.17 6.22
C ALA A 47 -1.55 -13.44 4.74
N SER A 48 -1.90 -14.62 4.23
CA SER A 48 -1.73 -14.94 2.80
C SER A 48 -2.51 -14.00 1.89
N ARG A 49 -3.77 -13.66 2.24
CA ARG A 49 -4.57 -12.70 1.48
C ARG A 49 -3.93 -11.32 1.40
N ARG A 50 -3.35 -10.85 2.51
CA ARG A 50 -2.64 -9.56 2.57
C ARG A 50 -1.40 -9.52 1.67
N THR A 51 -0.64 -10.61 1.59
CA THR A 51 0.57 -10.68 0.75
C THR A 51 0.28 -11.11 -0.68
N GLY A 52 -0.89 -11.68 -0.96
CA GLY A 52 -1.24 -12.27 -2.25
C GLY A 52 -0.50 -13.57 -2.55
N LEU A 53 0.09 -14.22 -1.54
CA LEU A 53 0.91 -15.42 -1.67
C LEU A 53 0.45 -16.51 -0.70
N GLY A 54 0.27 -17.72 -1.24
CA GLY A 54 0.00 -18.91 -0.42
C GLY A 54 1.23 -19.28 0.40
N PRO A 55 1.08 -19.94 1.56
CA PRO A 55 2.18 -20.18 2.50
C PRO A 55 3.36 -20.95 1.86
N ALA A 56 3.08 -21.92 1.00
CA ALA A 56 4.10 -22.67 0.28
C ALA A 56 4.80 -21.86 -0.83
N CYS A 57 4.17 -20.82 -1.36
CA CYS A 57 4.77 -19.93 -2.37
C CYS A 57 5.53 -18.79 -1.72
N ASP A 58 5.00 -18.26 -0.62
CA ASP A 58 5.65 -17.22 0.18
C ASP A 58 6.97 -17.72 0.76
N ALA A 59 7.00 -18.92 1.36
CA ALA A 59 8.25 -19.50 1.89
C ALA A 59 9.34 -19.74 0.83
N LYS A 60 8.98 -19.82 -0.46
CA LYS A 60 9.96 -19.92 -1.56
C LYS A 60 10.61 -18.56 -1.87
N LEU A 61 9.87 -17.48 -1.70
CA LEU A 61 10.30 -16.12 -1.98
C LEU A 61 10.95 -15.46 -0.76
N HIS A 62 10.39 -15.75 0.41
CA HIS A 62 10.82 -15.27 1.72
C HIS A 62 11.14 -16.49 2.58
N PRO A 63 12.28 -17.16 2.35
CA PRO A 63 12.73 -18.20 3.25
C PRO A 63 12.84 -17.61 4.66
N ALA A 64 12.44 -18.39 5.67
CA ALA A 64 12.61 -17.97 7.05
C ALA A 64 14.06 -17.54 7.26
N GLY A 65 14.23 -16.34 7.82
CA GLY A 65 15.56 -15.83 8.12
C GLY A 65 16.33 -16.90 8.90
N PRO A 66 17.60 -17.14 8.58
CA PRO A 66 18.39 -18.09 9.34
C PRO A 66 18.34 -17.67 10.82
N ASP A 67 18.37 -18.64 11.74
CA ASP A 67 18.43 -18.41 13.19
C ASP A 67 19.81 -17.88 13.58
N ILE A 68 20.16 -16.72 13.01
CA ILE A 68 21.39 -15.99 13.24
C ILE A 68 21.07 -15.04 14.37
N ARG A 69 21.67 -15.32 15.53
CA ARG A 69 21.83 -14.30 16.55
C ARG A 69 22.68 -13.19 15.95
N THR A 70 22.04 -12.08 15.60
CA THR A 70 22.73 -10.89 15.10
C THR A 70 23.57 -10.33 16.25
N ARG A 71 24.83 -10.76 16.32
CA ARG A 71 25.80 -10.14 17.20
C ARG A 71 25.97 -8.71 16.69
N ARG A 72 25.65 -7.71 17.51
CA ARG A 72 25.80 -6.30 17.13
C ARG A 72 27.27 -6.04 16.82
N HIS A 73 27.60 -5.93 15.54
CA HIS A 73 28.94 -5.57 15.12
C HIS A 73 29.06 -4.06 15.17
N GLY A 74 29.98 -3.55 15.98
CA GLY A 74 30.40 -2.16 15.93
C GLY A 74 31.26 -1.97 14.69
N VAL A 75 30.62 -1.76 13.55
CA VAL A 75 31.29 -1.33 12.32
C VAL A 75 31.32 0.19 12.32
N ASP A 76 32.51 0.75 12.09
CA ASP A 76 32.66 2.17 11.84
C ASP A 76 32.19 2.44 10.41
N GLN A 77 31.05 3.12 10.28
CA GLN A 77 30.46 3.41 8.98
C GLN A 77 31.14 4.65 8.43
N GLU A 78 31.80 4.51 7.28
CA GLU A 78 32.40 5.64 6.60
C GLU A 78 31.30 6.64 6.19
N PRO A 79 31.48 7.94 6.46
CA PRO A 79 30.50 8.95 6.07
C PRO A 79 30.29 8.97 4.55
N ILE A 80 29.04 9.12 4.13
CA ILE A 80 28.69 9.21 2.71
C ILE A 80 29.21 10.57 2.17
N PRO A 81 30.09 10.59 1.16
CA PRO A 81 30.62 11.84 0.62
C PRO A 81 29.52 12.73 0.05
N GLY A 82 29.51 14.01 0.41
CA GLY A 82 28.50 14.99 -0.03
C GLY A 82 27.20 14.99 0.77
N LEU A 83 27.08 14.15 1.81
CA LEU A 83 26.09 14.31 2.87
C LEU A 83 26.72 15.05 4.05
N ASP A 84 27.06 16.31 3.83
CA ASP A 84 27.26 17.24 4.92
C ASP A 84 25.86 17.46 5.52
N PHE A 85 25.64 17.10 6.79
CA PHE A 85 24.44 17.47 7.53
C PHE A 85 24.73 18.77 8.29
N PRO A 86 24.61 19.96 7.67
CA PRO A 86 24.80 21.22 8.40
C PRO A 86 23.66 21.40 9.41
N GLY A 87 24.00 21.60 10.69
CA GLY A 87 23.05 22.08 11.71
C GLY A 87 22.50 21.03 12.68
N LEU A 88 23.35 20.15 13.23
CA LEU A 88 23.02 19.42 14.46
C LEU A 88 23.75 20.09 15.63
N ASP A 89 23.24 21.24 16.06
CA ASP A 89 23.56 21.92 17.32
C ASP A 89 22.39 21.85 18.31
#